data_AF-A0AAU5BW46-F1
#
_entry.id   AF-A0AAU5BW46-F1
#
_cell.length_a   1.000
_cell.length_b   1.000
_cell.length_c   1.000
_cell.angle_alpha   90.00
_cell.angle_beta   90.00
_cell.angle_gamma   90.00
#
_symmetry.space_group_name_H-M   'P 1'
#
loop_
_entity.id
_entity.type
_entity.pdbx_description
1 polymer ?
#
loop_
_entity_poly.entity_id
_entity_poly.type
_entity_poly.pdbx_seq_one_letter_code
_entity_poly.pdbx_strand_id
1 'polypeptide(L)' 'MHTPHGPGAFVAHTGTDVYGPGKVISVDGAHRRVRFTHFVATIRADDLRTASPTETREIQAWLHARQKRYGGEW' A
#
# COMPACT_ATOMS: atom_id res chain seq x y z
N MET A 1 15.16 10.42 11.51
CA MET A 1 13.92 9.90 12.15
C MET A 1 13.45 8.72 11.31
N HIS A 2 13.22 7.55 11.91
CA HIS A 2 12.64 6.43 11.19
C HIS A 2 11.17 6.77 10.89
N THR A 3 10.78 6.82 9.63
CA THR A 3 9.40 7.03 9.21
C THR A 3 8.81 5.65 8.93
N PRO A 4 7.96 5.09 9.82
CA PRO A 4 7.35 3.80 9.58
C PRO A 4 6.62 3.81 8.24
N HIS A 5 6.76 2.75 7.43
CA HIS A 5 6.03 2.63 6.16
C HIS A 5 6.20 3.84 5.23
N GLY A 6 7.43 4.13 4.83
CA GLY A 6 7.74 5.22 3.88
C GLY A 6 7.15 5.00 2.48
N PRO A 7 7.24 6.00 1.57
CA PRO A 7 6.79 5.85 0.19
C PRO A 7 7.40 4.61 -0.48
N GLY A 8 6.58 3.87 -1.20
CA GLY A 8 6.97 2.60 -1.83
C GLY A 8 6.84 1.36 -0.95
N ALA A 9 6.64 1.52 0.37
CA ALA A 9 6.44 0.38 1.26
C ALA A 9 5.14 -0.38 0.92
N PHE A 10 5.18 -1.70 1.04
CA PHE A 10 4.00 -2.56 0.94
C PHE A 10 3.46 -2.82 2.34
N VAL A 11 2.18 -2.54 2.53
CA VAL A 11 1.52 -2.54 3.85
C VAL A 11 0.18 -3.24 3.79
N ALA A 12 -0.31 -3.68 4.94
CA ALA A 12 -1.68 -4.13 5.15
C ALA A 12 -2.22 -3.52 6.45
N HIS A 13 -3.54 -3.40 6.56
CA HIS A 13 -4.15 -2.88 7.76
C HIS A 13 -4.06 -3.90 8.91
N THR A 14 -3.85 -3.41 10.14
CA THR A 14 -3.67 -4.28 11.33
C THR A 14 -5.00 -4.81 11.87
N GLY A 15 -6.05 -3.99 11.85
CA GLY A 15 -7.37 -4.32 12.41
C GLY A 15 -8.40 -4.88 11.43
N THR A 16 -8.09 -5.01 10.14
CA THR A 16 -9.01 -5.56 9.15
C THR A 16 -8.27 -6.03 7.90
N ASP A 17 -8.79 -7.07 7.26
CA ASP A 17 -8.35 -7.59 5.96
C ASP A 17 -9.18 -7.02 4.78
N VAL A 18 -10.28 -6.31 5.06
CA VAL A 18 -11.23 -5.80 4.04
C VAL A 18 -10.55 -4.90 3.01
N TYR A 19 -9.53 -4.17 3.41
CA TYR A 19 -8.78 -3.29 2.51
C TYR A 19 -7.80 -4.05 1.60
N GLY A 20 -7.42 -5.27 1.99
CA GLY A 20 -6.31 -6.00 1.40
C GLY A 20 -4.97 -5.29 1.59
N PRO A 21 -3.90 -5.80 0.94
CA PRO A 21 -2.59 -5.18 1.01
C PRO A 21 -2.50 -4.03 -0.02
N GLY A 22 -1.66 -3.03 0.27
CA GLY A 22 -1.47 -1.84 -0.56
C GLY A 22 -0.04 -1.30 -0.58
N LYS A 23 0.21 -0.31 -1.44
CA LYS A 23 1.50 0.39 -1.56
C LYS A 23 1.36 1.82 -1.05
N VAL A 24 2.28 2.26 -0.18
CA VAL A 24 2.34 3.65 0.29
C VAL A 24 2.77 4.55 -0.87
N ILE A 25 1.99 5.59 -1.17
CA ILE A 25 2.28 6.56 -2.23
C ILE A 25 2.83 7.88 -1.69
N SER A 26 2.41 8.30 -0.49
CA SER A 26 2.93 9.49 0.17
C SER A 26 2.79 9.41 1.68
N VAL A 27 3.57 10.23 2.38
CA VAL A 27 3.55 10.35 3.85
C VAL A 27 3.18 11.79 4.21
N ASP A 28 2.24 11.93 5.14
CA ASP A 28 1.85 13.21 5.73
C ASP A 28 1.79 13.08 7.26
N GLY A 29 2.90 13.45 7.91
CA GLY A 29 3.08 13.27 9.35
C GLY A 29 2.85 11.83 9.82
N ALA A 30 1.79 11.63 10.62
CA ALA A 30 1.39 10.33 11.13
C ALA A 30 0.64 9.47 10.11
N HIS A 31 0.22 10.03 8.98
CA HIS A 31 -0.63 9.35 8.00
C HIS A 31 0.14 8.90 6.77
N ARG A 32 -0.29 7.77 6.20
CA ARG A 32 0.21 7.18 4.95
C ARG A 32 -0.95 7.21 3.98
N ARG A 33 -0.74 7.82 2.82
CA ARG A 33 -1.65 7.65 1.70
C ARG A 33 -1.28 6.32 1.04
N VAL A 34 -2.21 5.37 1.05
CA VAL A 34 -2.00 3.99 0.60
C VAL A 34 -2.90 3.70 -0.57
N ARG A 35 -2.34 3.14 -1.63
CA ARG A 35 -3.07 2.59 -2.77
C ARG A 35 -3.34 1.11 -2.53
N PHE A 36 -4.60 0.77 -2.32
CA PHE A 36 -5.11 -0.59 -2.37
C PHE A 36 -5.53 -0.93 -3.80
N THR A 37 -5.88 -2.19 -4.05
CA THR A 37 -6.39 -2.65 -5.36
C THR A 37 -7.58 -1.81 -5.85
N HIS A 38 -8.55 -1.56 -4.96
CA HIS A 38 -9.84 -0.97 -5.34
C HIS A 38 -9.94 0.53 -5.05
N PHE A 39 -9.26 1.05 -4.02
CA PHE A 39 -9.36 2.46 -3.63
C PHE A 39 -8.02 3.02 -3.11
N VAL A 40 -8.00 4.31 -2.79
CA VAL A 40 -6.88 4.98 -2.11
C VAL A 40 -7.42 5.48 -0.78
N ALA A 41 -6.69 5.24 0.30
CA ALA A 41 -7.08 5.73 1.63
C ALA A 41 -5.89 6.36 2.35
N THR A 42 -6.20 7.26 3.29
CA THR A 42 -5.24 7.84 4.21
C THR A 42 -5.39 7.12 5.55
N ILE A 43 -4.34 6.42 5.99
CA ILE A 43 -4.36 5.55 7.18
C ILE A 43 -3.24 5.97 8.13
N ARG A 44 -3.47 5.90 9.44
CA ARG A 44 -2.39 6.15 10.42
C ARG A 44 -1.31 5.07 10.28
N ALA A 45 -0.05 5.44 10.51
CA ALA A 45 1.07 4.49 10.46
C ALA A 45 0.88 3.31 11.43
N ASP A 46 0.29 3.60 12.59
CA ASP A 46 0.10 2.64 13.69
C ASP A 46 -0.97 1.58 13.34
N ASP A 47 -1.87 1.90 12.40
CA ASP A 47 -2.90 0.98 11.91
C ASP A 47 -2.39 0.13 10.72
N LEU A 48 -1.11 0.25 10.38
CA LEU A 48 -0.47 -0.47 9.28
C LEU A 48 0.62 -1.40 9.79
N ARG A 49 0.65 -2.61 9.22
CA ARG A 49 1.78 -3.53 9.30
C ARG A 49 2.45 -3.66 7.94
N THR A 50 3.71 -4.10 7.96
CA THR A 50 4.38 -4.55 6.74
C THR A 50 3.57 -5.69 6.11
N ALA A 51 3.37 -5.60 4.79
CA ALA A 51 2.78 -6.70 4.04
C ALA A 51 3.70 -7.93 4.09
N SER A 52 3.12 -9.11 4.20
CA SER A 52 3.84 -10.37 4.06
C SER A 52 4.44 -10.50 2.65
N PRO A 53 5.40 -11.43 2.45
CA PRO A 53 5.94 -11.70 1.12
C PRO A 53 4.86 -12.11 0.10
N THR A 54 3.83 -12.85 0.53
CA THR A 54 2.72 -13.27 -0.34
C THR A 54 1.88 -12.07 -0.76
N GLU A 55 1.42 -11.26 0.20
CA GLU A 55 0.68 -10.02 -0.05
C GLU A 55 1.46 -9.05 -0.94
N THR A 56 2.78 -8.95 -0.75
CA THR A 56 3.64 -8.11 -1.59
C THR A 56 3.62 -8.56 -3.05
N ARG A 57 3.72 -9.87 -3.30
CA ARG A 57 3.66 -10.43 -4.67
C ARG A 57 2.30 -10.19 -5.30
N GLU A 58 1.21 -10.28 -4.54
CA GLU A 58 -0.14 -9.99 -5.02
C GLU A 58 -0.28 -8.53 -5.50
N ILE A 59 0.18 -7.57 -4.70
CA ILE A 59 0.16 -6.15 -5.09
C ILE A 59 1.02 -5.94 -6.34
N GLN A 60 2.23 -6.51 -6.38
CA GLN A 60 3.14 -6.35 -7.52
C GLN A 60 2.53 -6.93 -8.81
N ALA A 61 1.95 -8.12 -8.74
CA ALA A 61 1.27 -8.75 -9.86
C ALA A 61 0.10 -7.88 -10.35
N TRP A 62 -0.71 -7.36 -9.43
CA TRP A 62 -1.80 -6.45 -9.76
C TRP A 62 -1.31 -5.14 -10.40
N LEU A 63 -0.27 -4.50 -9.84
CA LEU A 63 0.32 -3.27 -10.38
C LEU A 63 0.81 -3.49 -11.82
N HIS A 64 1.51 -4.60 -12.06
CA HIS A 64 2.02 -4.96 -13.38
C HIS A 64 0.88 -5.23 -14.39
N ALA A 65 -0.16 -5.98 -13.98
CA ALA A 65 -1.33 -6.23 -14.82
C ALA A 65 -2.08 -4.93 -15.14
N ARG A 66 -2.21 -4.02 -14.16
CA ARG A 66 -2.83 -2.71 -14.34
C ARG A 66 -2.02 -1.84 -15.31
N GLN A 67 -0.69 -1.78 -15.15
CA GLN A 67 0.18 -1.01 -16.04
C GLN A 67 0.04 -1.48 -17.50
N LYS A 68 0.04 -2.79 -17.72
CA LYS A 68 -0.20 -3.38 -19.05
C LYS A 68 -1.56 -3.01 -19.64
N ARG A 69 -2.59 -2.97 -18.80
CA ARG A 69 -3.97 -2.76 -19.26
C ARG A 69 -4.31 -1.30 -19.55
N TYR A 70 -3.80 -0.39 -18.73
CA TYR A 70 -4.26 1.01 -18.75
C TYR A 70 -3.19 2.00 -19.20
N GLY A 71 -1.91 1.61 -19.22
CA GLY A 71 -0.81 2.55 -19.42
C GLY A 71 -0.67 3.52 -18.24
N GLY A 72 0.55 3.69 -17.75
CA GLY A 72 0.84 4.65 -16.68
C GLY A 72 1.98 4.19 -15.79
N GLU A 73 2.89 5.13 -15.52
CA GLU A 73 3.84 5.04 -14.43
C GLU A 73 3.19 5.64 -13.17
N TRP A 74 3.41 4.98 -12.04
CA TRP A 74 3.02 5.46 -10.71
C TRP A 74 4.24 6.07 -10.04
#